data_AF-A0A3M1Y8Y2-F1
#
_entry.id   AF-A0A3M1Y8Y2-F1
#
_cell.length_a   1.000
_cell.length_b   1.000
_cell.length_c   1.000
_cell.angle_alpha   90.00
_cell.angle_beta   90.00
_cell.angle_gamma   90.00
#
_symmetry.space_group_name_H-M   'P 1'
#
loop_
_entity.id
_entity.type
_entity.pdbx_description
1 polymer ?
#
loop_
_entity_poly.entity_id
_entity_poly.type
_entity_poly.pdbx_seq_one_letter_code
_entity_poly.pdbx_strand_id
1 'polypeptide(L)'
;MPKIINPELGQAWANLRSGQVDQAVSTFDRIIQNSPQNVDAYYGLGLAQRALGNKQRAIEAFQQAYDLAQDHLEQLRAETSADSKLGVVNNLKSIEDDRYMMLIRMLSQRLAELGVTVSPGARIV
;
A
#
# COMPACT_ATOMS: atom_id res chain seq x y z
N MET A 1 -5.60 16.88 -11.45
CA MET A 1 -4.65 16.08 -12.25
C MET A 1 -5.23 14.69 -12.40
N PRO A 2 -5.32 14.09 -13.60
CA PRO A 2 -5.86 12.74 -13.72
C PRO A 2 -4.96 11.77 -12.93
N LYS A 3 -5.57 10.94 -12.05
CA LYS A 3 -4.91 9.76 -11.48
C LYS A 3 -4.55 8.86 -12.67
N ILE A 4 -3.36 9.03 -13.24
CA ILE A 4 -2.89 8.15 -14.31
C ILE A 4 -2.81 6.76 -13.68
N ILE A 5 -3.73 5.88 -14.05
CA ILE A 5 -3.62 4.45 -13.76
C ILE A 5 -2.28 4.05 -14.39
N ASN A 6 -1.26 3.84 -13.57
CA ASN A 6 0.08 3.55 -14.07
C ASN A 6 -0.02 2.22 -14.84
N PRO A 7 0.12 2.21 -16.18
CA PRO A 7 0.00 0.99 -16.97
C PRO A 7 1.03 -0.07 -16.54
N GLU A 8 2.16 0.39 -16.00
CA GLU A 8 3.20 -0.48 -15.46
C GLU A 8 2.72 -1.25 -14.22
N LEU A 9 1.83 -0.67 -13.41
CA LEU A 9 1.27 -1.36 -12.25
C LEU A 9 0.40 -2.53 -12.70
N GLY A 10 -0.45 -2.31 -13.72
CA GLY A 10 -1.25 -3.37 -14.33
C GLY A 10 -0.38 -4.50 -14.90
N GLN A 11 0.72 -4.14 -15.57
CA GLN A 11 1.70 -5.10 -16.08
C GLN A 11 2.38 -5.89 -14.96
N ALA A 12 2.82 -5.22 -13.88
CA ALA A 12 3.46 -5.87 -12.73
C ALA A 12 2.54 -6.92 -12.11
N TRP A 13 1.25 -6.58 -11.91
CA TRP A 13 0.24 -7.51 -11.43
C TRP A 13 -0.02 -8.67 -12.39
N ALA A 14 0.00 -8.42 -13.70
CA ALA A 14 -0.14 -9.48 -14.70
C ALA A 14 1.03 -10.46 -14.64
N ASN A 15 2.27 -9.95 -14.60
CA ASN A 15 3.47 -10.76 -14.48
C ASN A 15 3.45 -11.62 -13.20
N LEU A 16 3.04 -11.04 -12.07
CA LEU A 16 2.90 -11.76 -10.81
C LEU A 16 1.89 -12.90 -10.90
N ARG A 17 0.71 -12.66 -11.51
CA ARG A 17 -0.31 -13.71 -11.73
C ARG A 17 0.13 -14.79 -12.70
N SER A 18 0.97 -14.45 -13.67
CA SER A 18 1.53 -15.39 -14.65
C SER A 18 2.75 -16.16 -14.11
N GLY A 19 3.13 -15.98 -12.84
CA GLY A 19 4.30 -16.64 -12.26
C GLY A 19 5.64 -16.05 -12.70
N GLN A 20 5.63 -14.94 -13.45
CA GLN A 20 6.84 -14.20 -13.86
C GLN A 20 7.25 -13.27 -12.71
N VAL A 21 7.56 -13.86 -11.56
CA VAL A 21 7.71 -13.14 -10.28
C VAL A 21 8.90 -12.17 -10.32
N ASP A 22 10.04 -12.56 -10.90
CA ASP A 22 11.21 -11.68 -11.03
C ASP A 22 10.92 -10.42 -11.87
N GLN A 23 10.16 -10.57 -12.94
CA GLN A 23 9.73 -9.43 -13.76
C GLN A 23 8.75 -8.53 -13.01
N ALA A 24 7.86 -9.12 -12.22
CA ALA A 24 6.96 -8.37 -11.36
C ALA A 24 7.75 -7.53 -10.33
N VAL A 25 8.74 -8.13 -9.66
CA VAL A 25 9.66 -7.43 -8.74
C VAL A 25 10.32 -6.24 -9.44
N SER A 26 10.96 -6.48 -10.58
CA SER A 26 11.65 -5.41 -11.32
C SER A 26 10.71 -4.28 -11.73
N THR A 27 9.47 -4.61 -12.09
CA THR A 27 8.47 -3.59 -12.47
C THR A 27 8.00 -2.80 -11.25
N PHE A 28 7.73 -3.47 -10.12
CA PHE A 28 7.36 -2.77 -8.87
C PHE A 28 8.49 -1.87 -8.37
N ASP A 29 9.74 -2.33 -8.40
CA ASP A 29 10.91 -1.52 -8.01
C ASP A 29 11.02 -0.25 -8.87
N ARG A 30 10.79 -0.34 -10.19
CA ARG A 30 10.78 0.83 -11.07
C ARG A 30 9.64 1.80 -10.73
N ILE A 31 8.45 1.28 -10.42
CA ILE A 31 7.32 2.12 -9.99
C ILE A 31 7.67 2.85 -8.69
N ILE A 32 8.28 2.16 -7.73
CA ILE A 32 8.71 2.73 -6.45
C ILE A 32 9.77 3.82 -6.66
N GLN A 33 10.76 3.59 -7.53
CA GLN A 33 11.78 4.60 -7.86
C GLN A 33 11.16 5.88 -8.42
N ASN A 34 10.14 5.75 -9.28
CA ASN A 34 9.44 6.89 -9.90
C ASN A 34 8.37 7.49 -8.98
N SER A 35 7.83 6.72 -8.04
CA SER A 35 6.74 7.10 -7.15
C SER A 35 6.92 6.44 -5.78
N PRO A 36 7.78 7.01 -4.92
CA PRO A 36 8.12 6.42 -3.61
C PRO A 36 6.96 6.36 -2.61
N GLN A 37 5.82 6.99 -2.91
CA GLN A 37 4.61 6.95 -2.09
C GLN A 37 3.55 6.00 -2.66
N ASN A 38 3.91 5.15 -3.63
CA ASN A 38 2.96 4.25 -4.27
C ASN A 38 2.70 3.00 -3.41
N VAL A 39 1.65 3.06 -2.59
CA VAL A 39 1.23 1.99 -1.67
C VAL A 39 1.01 0.65 -2.41
N ASP A 40 0.36 0.68 -3.58
CA ASP A 40 0.05 -0.53 -4.34
C ASP A 40 1.31 -1.23 -4.86
N ALA A 41 2.34 -0.46 -5.22
CA ALA A 41 3.61 -1.00 -5.70
C ALA A 41 4.40 -1.70 -4.58
N TYR A 42 4.45 -1.12 -3.38
CA TYR A 42 5.07 -1.78 -2.22
C TYR A 42 4.31 -3.03 -1.79
N TYR A 43 2.97 -3.00 -1.81
CA TYR A 43 2.16 -4.20 -1.53
C TYR A 43 2.40 -5.31 -2.57
N GLY A 44 2.47 -4.95 -3.85
CA GLY A 44 2.81 -5.87 -4.94
C GLY A 44 4.22 -6.44 -4.83
N LEU A 45 5.20 -5.62 -4.46
CA LEU A 45 6.57 -6.05 -4.20
C LEU A 45 6.62 -7.05 -3.04
N GLY A 46 5.92 -6.79 -1.93
CA GLY A 46 5.88 -7.71 -0.79
C GLY A 46 5.30 -9.07 -1.16
N LEU A 47 4.27 -9.10 -2.01
CA LEU A 47 3.73 -10.33 -2.58
C LEU A 47 4.73 -11.08 -3.44
N ALA A 48 5.40 -10.38 -4.35
CA ALA A 48 6.37 -10.96 -5.24
C ALA A 48 7.57 -11.52 -4.46
N GLN A 49 8.09 -10.79 -3.48
CA GLN A 49 9.19 -11.26 -2.62
C GLN A 49 8.78 -12.46 -1.76
N ARG A 50 7.54 -12.48 -1.25
CA ARG A 50 7.01 -13.66 -0.55
C ARG A 50 6.93 -14.88 -1.47
N ALA A 51 6.49 -14.69 -2.72
CA ALA A 51 6.44 -15.77 -3.72
C ALA A 51 7.84 -16.30 -4.10
N LEU A 52 8.87 -15.45 -4.06
CA LEU A 52 10.28 -15.84 -4.23
C LEU A 52 10.89 -16.50 -2.97
N GLY A 53 10.16 -16.56 -1.85
CA GLY A 53 10.67 -17.06 -0.57
C GLY A 53 11.56 -16.06 0.19
N ASN A 54 11.71 -14.83 -0.31
CA ASN A 54 12.49 -13.76 0.32
C ASN A 54 11.70 -13.11 1.46
N LYS A 55 11.53 -13.83 2.56
CA LYS A 55 10.72 -13.42 3.71
C LYS A 55 11.07 -12.03 4.22
N GLN A 56 12.35 -11.73 4.38
CA GLN A 56 12.82 -10.45 4.92
C GLN A 56 12.43 -9.27 4.03
N ARG A 57 12.65 -9.39 2.71
CA ARG A 57 12.26 -8.36 1.73
C ARG A 57 10.75 -8.20 1.62
N ALA A 58 9.99 -9.29 1.80
CA ALA A 58 8.54 -9.23 1.86
C ALA A 58 8.05 -8.41 3.05
N ILE A 59 8.64 -8.62 4.24
CA ILE A 59 8.36 -7.84 5.45
C ILE A 59 8.66 -6.35 5.20
N GLU A 60 9.84 -6.02 4.69
CA GLU A 60 10.24 -4.64 4.41
C GLU A 60 9.24 -3.94 3.48
N ALA A 61 8.88 -4.59 2.38
CA ALA A 61 7.92 -4.02 1.42
C ALA A 61 6.51 -3.89 2.01
N PHE A 62 6.03 -4.88 2.78
CA PHE A 62 4.73 -4.78 3.44
C PHE A 62 4.71 -3.70 4.54
N GLN A 63 5.81 -3.51 5.26
CA GLN A 63 5.91 -2.46 6.27
C GLN A 63 5.84 -1.08 5.62
N GLN A 64 6.60 -0.85 4.54
CA GLN A 64 6.53 0.42 3.79
C GLN A 64 5.12 0.68 3.24
N ALA A 65 4.44 -0.35 2.72
CA ALA A 65 3.04 -0.21 2.29
C ALA A 65 2.10 0.14 3.46
N TYR A 66 2.35 -0.41 4.65
CA TYR A 66 1.54 -0.19 5.84
C TYR A 66 1.68 1.26 6.32
N ASP A 67 2.91 1.74 6.45
CA ASP A 67 3.22 3.08 6.92
C ASP A 67 2.64 4.14 5.97
N LEU A 68 2.84 3.98 4.65
CA LEU A 68 2.27 4.90 3.65
C LEU A 68 0.73 4.88 3.64
N ALA A 69 0.11 3.73 3.84
CA ALA A 69 -1.34 3.62 3.93
C ALA A 69 -1.90 4.33 5.18
N GLN A 70 -1.17 4.26 6.31
CA GLN A 70 -1.52 4.99 7.52
C GLN A 70 -1.39 6.50 7.29
N ASP A 71 -0.31 6.96 6.69
CA ASP A 71 -0.10 8.39 6.40
C ASP A 71 -1.22 8.95 5.50
N HIS A 72 -1.60 8.22 4.44
CA HIS A 72 -2.72 8.61 3.57
C HIS A 72 -4.07 8.64 4.32
N LEU A 73 -4.34 7.66 5.19
CA LEU A 73 -5.55 7.61 6.00
C LEU A 73 -5.60 8.77 7.01
N GLU A 74 -4.48 9.08 7.66
CA GLU A 74 -4.37 10.20 8.58
C GLU A 74 -4.60 11.53 7.86
N GLN A 75 -4.00 11.71 6.68
CA GLN A 75 -4.22 12.89 5.86
C GLN A 75 -5.70 13.05 5.46
N LEU A 76 -6.34 11.98 4.98
CA LEU A 76 -7.73 12.00 4.56
C LEU A 76 -8.69 12.32 5.72
N ARG A 77 -8.41 11.78 6.91
CA ARG A 77 -9.14 12.09 8.14
C ARG A 77 -8.94 13.52 8.60
N ALA A 78 -7.71 14.03 8.52
CA ALA A 78 -7.41 15.43 8.87
C ALA A 78 -8.18 16.39 7.95
N GLU A 79 -8.20 16.14 6.64
CA GLU A 79 -8.99 16.91 5.68
C GLU A 79 -10.50 16.82 5.95
N THR A 80 -11.01 15.63 6.27
CA THR A 80 -12.43 15.43 6.63
C THR A 80 -12.81 16.15 7.93
N SER A 81 -11.90 16.24 8.90
CA SER A 81 -12.09 17.00 10.14
C SER A 81 -12.12 18.53 9.91
N ALA A 82 -11.46 19.01 8.85
CA ALA A 82 -11.52 20.40 8.43
C ALA A 82 -12.83 20.72 7.68
N ASP A 83 -13.27 19.82 6.79
CA ASP A 83 -14.51 19.97 6.02
C ASP A 83 -15.78 19.77 6.88
N SER A 84 -15.71 18.96 7.94
CA SER A 84 -16.82 18.79 8.89
C SER A 84 -17.11 20.06 9.69
N LYS A 85 -16.11 20.92 9.93
CA LYS A 85 -16.33 22.29 10.44
C LYS A 85 -17.06 23.18 9.43
N LEU A 86 -17.01 22.85 8.13
CA LEU A 86 -17.65 23.56 7.02
C LEU A 86 -18.98 22.89 6.57
N GLY A 87 -19.40 21.79 7.19
CA GLY A 87 -20.70 21.15 6.95
C GLY A 87 -20.81 20.32 5.66
N VAL A 88 -19.71 20.06 4.94
CA VAL A 88 -19.71 19.32 3.68
C VAL A 88 -18.98 17.99 3.84
N VAL A 89 -19.64 16.98 4.41
CA VAL A 89 -19.14 15.59 4.34
C VAL A 89 -19.44 15.04 2.95
N ASN A 90 -18.43 15.04 2.07
CA ASN A 90 -18.53 14.45 0.73
C ASN A 90 -18.37 12.92 0.81
N ASN A 91 -19.38 12.17 0.36
CA ASN A 91 -19.42 10.70 0.36
C ASN A 91 -18.22 10.00 -0.31
N LEU A 92 -17.48 10.67 -1.22
CA LEU A 92 -16.29 10.12 -1.88
C LEU A 92 -15.10 9.94 -0.93
N LYS A 93 -14.94 10.80 0.09
CA LYS A 93 -13.84 10.68 1.08
C LYS A 93 -14.03 9.48 2.01
N SER A 94 -15.27 9.14 2.35
CA SER A 94 -15.61 7.95 3.13
C SER A 94 -15.20 6.63 2.44
N ILE A 95 -15.22 6.57 1.11
CA ILE A 95 -14.87 5.35 0.35
C ILE A 95 -13.34 5.16 0.31
N GLU A 96 -12.56 6.24 0.22
CA GLU A 96 -11.10 6.17 0.27
C GLU A 96 -10.60 5.80 1.69
N ASP A 97 -11.29 6.25 2.74
CA ASP A 97 -11.09 5.79 4.12
C ASP A 97 -11.26 4.27 4.22
N ASP A 98 -12.35 3.72 3.64
CA ASP A 98 -12.63 2.28 3.67
C ASP A 98 -11.56 1.45 2.93
N ARG A 99 -11.05 1.94 1.79
CA ARG A 99 -9.98 1.28 1.04
C ARG A 99 -8.71 1.15 1.89
N TYR A 100 -8.22 2.25 2.46
CA TYR A 100 -6.98 2.22 3.24
C TYR A 100 -7.15 1.45 4.54
N MET A 101 -8.31 1.53 5.19
CA MET A 101 -8.62 0.71 6.37
C MET A 101 -8.58 -0.79 6.06
N MET A 102 -9.17 -1.21 4.93
CA MET A 102 -9.10 -2.61 4.49
C MET A 102 -7.66 -3.03 4.17
N LEU A 103 -6.91 -2.19 3.46
CA LEU A 103 -5.52 -2.47 3.10
C LEU A 103 -4.61 -2.58 4.33
N ILE A 104 -4.73 -1.65 5.28
CA ILE A 104 -4.01 -1.67 6.57
C ILE A 104 -4.30 -2.98 7.29
N ARG A 105 -5.57 -3.40 7.37
CA ARG A 105 -5.94 -4.69 7.99
C ARG A 105 -5.29 -5.89 7.28
N MET A 106 -5.30 -5.90 5.95
CA MET A 106 -4.67 -6.97 5.17
C MET A 106 -3.15 -7.02 5.36
N LEU A 107 -2.51 -5.86 5.39
CA LEU A 107 -1.07 -5.73 5.61
C LEU A 107 -0.68 -6.17 7.04
N SER A 108 -1.44 -5.76 8.05
CA SER A 108 -1.24 -6.22 9.43
C SER A 108 -1.32 -7.74 9.53
N GLN A 109 -2.33 -8.35 8.91
CA GLN A 109 -2.47 -9.81 8.90
C GLN A 109 -1.26 -10.48 8.23
N ARG A 110 -0.82 -9.97 7.09
CA ARG A 110 0.33 -10.52 6.35
C ARG A 110 1.64 -10.38 7.10
N LEU A 111 1.87 -9.24 7.74
CA LEU A 111 3.02 -9.03 8.59
C LEU A 111 3.00 -10.01 9.77
N ALA A 112 1.83 -10.22 10.39
CA ALA A 112 1.67 -11.20 11.47
C ALA A 112 1.93 -12.65 11.01
N GLU A 113 1.48 -13.04 9.82
CA GLU A 113 1.82 -14.34 9.20
C GLU A 113 3.34 -14.51 9.01
N LEU A 114 4.06 -13.41 8.80
CA LEU A 114 5.52 -13.40 8.69
C LEU A 114 6.22 -13.24 10.04
N GLY A 115 5.48 -13.16 11.16
CA GLY A 115 6.00 -13.05 12.51
C GLY A 115 6.29 -11.62 12.97
N VAL A 116 5.75 -10.61 12.27
CA VAL A 116 5.89 -9.19 12.59
C VAL A 116 4.55 -8.64 13.07
N THR A 117 4.50 -8.15 14.30
CA THR A 117 3.30 -7.50 14.83
C THR A 117 3.40 -5.99 14.64
N VAL A 118 2.52 -5.45 13.81
CA VAL A 118 2.35 -4.00 13.67
C VAL A 118 1.22 -3.52 14.57
N SER A 119 1.46 -2.42 15.26
CA SER A 119 0.44 -1.79 16.11
C SER A 119 -0.15 -0.58 15.39
N PRO A 120 -1.48 -0.40 15.38
CA PRO A 120 -2.09 0.81 14.87
C PRO A 120 -1.52 2.04 15.60
N GLY A 121 -0.92 2.97 14.86
CA GLY A 121 -0.31 4.18 15.42
C GLY A 121 1.11 4.03 15.98
N ALA A 122 1.74 2.84 15.90
CA ALA A 122 3.16 2.71 16.20
C ALA A 122 3.98 3.13 14.98
N ARG A 123 4.30 4.42 14.89
CA ARG A 123 5.34 4.90 13.98
C ARG A 123 6.67 4.31 14.44
N ILE A 124 7.39 3.63 13.55
CA ILE A 124 8.81 3.36 13.80
C ILE A 124 9.52 4.71 13.61
N VAL A 125 9.96 5.27 14.74
CA VAL A 125 10.67 6.57 14.83
C VAL A 125 12.06 6.47 14.24
#